data_AF-A0A959Y7D6-F1
#
_entry.id   AF-A0A959Y7D6-F1
#
_cell.length_a   1.000
_cell.length_b   1.000
_cell.length_c   1.000
_cell.angle_alpha   90.00
_cell.angle_beta   90.00
_cell.angle_gamma   90.00
#
_symmetry.space_group_name_H-M   'P 1'
#
loop_
_entity.id
_entity.type
_entity.pdbx_description
1 polymer ?
#
loop_
_entity_poly.entity_id
_entity_poly.type
_entity_poly.pdbx_seq_one_letter_code
_entity_poly.pdbx_strand_id
1 'polypeptide(L)'
;MRDLFYTTSIGLIVAIGIIGWWVPGAWWAYVVVLPLFLIGVLNTLQHRHTILRNFPVLGYARYFFEFIAPEIQQYFIERHTDGRPFSRQQRALAYTRAKNVSDTVPFGTQLDINAMEYEGIRHSLYPAPVQEHPPRVRIGGPHCTRPYEASLLNISAMSFGSLSANAVLALNAGAKKGGFYHNTGEGGLCDYHLHHGGDVVWQI
;
A
#
# COMPACT_ATOMS: atom_id res chain seq x y z
N MET A 1 -10.72 3.34 27.44
CA MET A 1 -11.96 3.02 26.69
C MET A 1 -12.55 1.68 27.06
N ARG A 2 -11.75 0.61 27.19
CA ARG A 2 -12.25 -0.69 27.67
C ARG A 2 -12.86 -0.61 29.07
N ASP A 3 -12.17 0.02 30.01
CA ASP A 3 -12.67 0.18 31.38
C ASP A 3 -13.92 1.06 31.42
N LEU A 4 -13.96 2.10 30.60
CA LEU A 4 -15.14 2.94 30.42
C LEU A 4 -16.35 2.14 29.89
N PHE A 5 -16.13 1.24 28.92
CA PHE A 5 -17.18 0.33 28.42
C PHE A 5 -17.71 -0.57 29.53
N TYR A 6 -16.83 -1.16 30.35
CA TYR A 6 -17.25 -2.01 31.47
C TYR A 6 -18.01 -1.22 32.53
N THR A 7 -17.51 -0.07 32.97
CA THR A 7 -18.16 0.73 34.02
C THR A 7 -19.52 1.27 33.56
N THR A 8 -19.61 1.77 32.33
CA THR A 8 -20.88 2.25 31.76
C THR A 8 -21.88 1.12 31.53
N SER A 9 -21.45 -0.03 31.01
CA SER A 9 -22.35 -1.16 30.75
C SER A 9 -22.85 -1.80 32.04
N ILE A 10 -21.98 -1.98 33.03
CA ILE A 10 -22.36 -2.50 34.35
C ILE A 10 -23.30 -1.49 35.05
N GLY A 11 -22.97 -0.20 35.00
CA GLY A 11 -23.84 0.86 35.54
C GLY A 11 -25.22 0.87 34.89
N LEU A 12 -25.30 0.69 33.57
CA LEU A 12 -26.56 0.60 32.83
C LEU A 12 -27.36 -0.66 33.22
N ILE A 13 -26.70 -1.81 33.34
CA ILE A 13 -27.33 -3.07 33.77
C ILE A 13 -27.92 -2.93 35.18
N VAL A 14 -27.18 -2.33 36.12
CA VAL A 14 -27.67 -2.12 37.49
C VAL A 14 -28.81 -1.10 37.52
N ALA A 15 -28.71 0.00 36.76
CA ALA A 15 -29.75 1.02 36.68
C ALA A 15 -31.07 0.46 36.13
N ILE A 16 -31.02 -0.37 35.09
CA ILE A 16 -32.21 -1.06 34.55
C ILE A 16 -32.84 -1.97 35.60
N GLY A 17 -32.01 -2.65 36.40
CA GLY A 17 -32.48 -3.50 37.50
C GLY A 17 -33.22 -2.68 38.55
N ILE A 18 -32.64 -1.57 39.00
CA ILE A 18 -33.26 -0.68 39.99
C ILE A 18 -34.58 -0.09 39.46
N ILE A 19 -34.60 0.38 38.22
CA ILE A 19 -35.79 0.98 37.60
C ILE A 19 -36.87 -0.09 37.37
N GLY A 20 -36.48 -1.32 37.03
CA GLY A 20 -37.36 -2.46 36.83
C GLY A 20 -38.21 -2.83 38.06
N TRP A 21 -37.76 -2.47 39.26
CA TRP A 21 -38.55 -2.64 40.49
C TRP A 21 -39.77 -1.70 40.54
N TRP A 22 -39.65 -0.49 40.00
CA TRP A 22 -40.71 0.51 39.99
C TRP A 22 -41.55 0.45 38.71
N VAL A 23 -40.92 0.07 37.60
CA VAL A 23 -41.53 0.00 36.27
C VAL A 23 -41.22 -1.38 35.68
N PRO A 24 -42.12 -2.37 35.82
CA PRO A 24 -41.88 -3.73 35.32
C PRO A 24 -41.59 -3.79 33.81
N GLY A 25 -42.04 -2.80 33.03
CA GLY A 25 -41.71 -2.69 31.61
C GLY A 25 -40.22 -2.46 31.32
N ALA A 26 -39.45 -1.91 32.27
CA ALA A 26 -38.03 -1.62 32.07
C ALA A 26 -37.17 -2.90 31.95
N TRP A 27 -37.65 -4.05 32.45
CA TRP A 27 -36.97 -5.34 32.28
C TRP A 27 -36.78 -5.74 30.82
N TRP A 28 -37.66 -5.29 29.92
CA TRP A 28 -37.52 -5.53 28.48
C TRP A 28 -36.26 -4.90 27.88
N ALA A 29 -35.69 -3.86 28.51
CA ALA A 29 -34.44 -3.26 28.05
C ALA A 29 -33.26 -4.25 28.09
N TYR A 30 -33.30 -5.27 28.97
CA TYR A 30 -32.26 -6.29 29.02
C TYR A 30 -32.16 -7.13 27.76
N VAL A 31 -33.25 -7.28 27.01
CA VAL A 31 -33.26 -7.99 25.73
C VAL A 31 -32.29 -7.34 24.73
N VAL A 32 -32.06 -6.04 24.83
CA VAL A 32 -31.10 -5.31 23.98
C VAL A 32 -29.75 -5.14 24.67
N VAL A 33 -29.75 -4.79 25.96
CA VAL A 33 -28.52 -4.43 26.69
C VAL A 33 -27.63 -5.64 26.97
N LEU A 34 -28.21 -6.80 27.35
CA LEU A 34 -27.40 -7.99 27.66
C LEU A 34 -26.68 -8.56 26.43
N PRO A 35 -27.32 -8.71 25.25
CA PRO A 35 -26.60 -9.15 24.05
C PRO A 35 -25.49 -8.18 23.63
N LEU A 36 -25.73 -6.87 23.69
CA LEU A 36 -24.71 -5.88 23.35
C LEU A 36 -23.52 -5.93 24.32
N PHE A 37 -23.80 -6.11 25.62
CA PHE A 37 -22.76 -6.30 26.61
C PHE A 37 -21.93 -7.56 26.31
N LEU A 38 -22.60 -8.71 26.08
CA LEU A 38 -21.94 -9.97 25.72
C LEU A 38 -21.06 -9.84 24.47
N ILE A 39 -21.58 -9.24 23.40
CA ILE A 39 -20.83 -8.96 22.17
C ILE A 39 -19.61 -8.07 22.46
N GLY A 40 -19.77 -7.05 23.31
CA GLY A 40 -18.66 -6.21 23.74
C GLY A 40 -17.59 -6.98 24.50
N VAL A 41 -17.97 -7.84 25.44
CA VAL A 41 -17.03 -8.71 26.17
C VAL A 41 -16.28 -9.62 25.21
N LEU A 42 -16.97 -10.33 24.32
CA LEU A 42 -16.36 -11.18 23.30
C LEU A 42 -15.36 -10.39 22.42
N ASN A 43 -15.71 -9.16 22.06
CA ASN A 43 -14.83 -8.28 21.30
C ASN A 43 -13.57 -7.84 22.07
N THR A 44 -13.64 -7.70 23.40
CA THR A 44 -12.44 -7.37 24.18
C THR A 44 -11.48 -8.55 24.34
N LEU A 45 -11.99 -9.78 24.23
CA LEU A 45 -11.21 -11.01 24.39
C LEU A 45 -10.51 -11.42 23.09
N GLN A 46 -11.10 -11.14 21.93
CA GLN A 46 -10.48 -11.48 20.65
C GLN A 46 -9.18 -10.70 20.38
N HIS A 47 -8.25 -11.34 19.68
CA HIS A 47 -6.94 -10.76 19.33
C HIS A 47 -6.82 -10.34 17.86
N ARG A 48 -7.83 -10.60 17.01
CA ARG A 48 -7.73 -10.40 15.56
C ARG A 48 -7.97 -8.95 15.13
N HIS A 49 -8.89 -8.24 15.77
CA HIS A 49 -9.25 -6.86 15.40
C HIS A 49 -8.95 -5.88 16.53
N THR A 50 -7.82 -5.17 16.40
CA THR A 50 -7.36 -4.18 17.39
C THR A 50 -8.38 -3.08 17.69
N ILE A 51 -9.16 -2.65 16.69
CA ILE A 51 -10.16 -1.58 16.87
C ILE A 51 -11.35 -2.06 17.71
N LEU A 52 -11.92 -3.23 17.40
CA LEU A 52 -13.02 -3.81 18.17
C LEU A 52 -12.60 -4.14 19.60
N ARG A 53 -11.33 -4.51 19.79
CA ARG A 53 -10.77 -4.77 21.12
C ARG A 53 -10.66 -3.51 21.98
N ASN A 54 -10.30 -2.38 21.38
CA ASN A 54 -10.13 -1.09 22.08
C ASN A 54 -11.44 -0.32 22.26
N PHE A 55 -12.39 -0.49 21.34
CA PHE A 55 -13.71 0.13 21.34
C PHE A 55 -14.81 -0.93 21.18
N PRO A 56 -15.14 -1.65 22.27
CA PRO A 56 -16.13 -2.72 22.23
C PRO A 56 -17.49 -2.17 21.81
N VAL A 57 -18.17 -2.85 20.88
CA VAL A 57 -19.45 -2.44 20.26
C VAL A 57 -19.33 -1.19 19.37
N LEU A 58 -18.80 -0.07 19.88
CA LEU A 58 -18.66 1.18 19.11
C LEU A 58 -17.77 1.04 17.88
N GLY A 59 -16.80 0.13 17.89
CA GLY A 59 -15.96 -0.15 16.73
C GLY A 59 -16.76 -0.65 15.51
N TYR A 60 -17.95 -1.26 15.69
CA TYR A 60 -18.81 -1.64 14.57
C TYR A 60 -19.35 -0.44 13.80
N ALA A 61 -19.60 0.69 14.47
CA ALA A 61 -20.04 1.91 13.80
C ALA A 61 -18.99 2.37 12.77
N ARG A 62 -17.70 2.26 13.10
CA ARG A 62 -16.62 2.56 12.16
C ARG A 62 -16.73 1.70 10.90
N TYR A 63 -16.88 0.38 11.04
CA TYR A 63 -16.96 -0.53 9.90
C TYR A 63 -18.24 -0.35 9.09
N PHE A 64 -19.35 -0.01 9.76
CA PHE A 64 -20.59 0.35 9.09
C PHE A 64 -20.43 1.62 8.23
N PHE A 65 -19.83 2.67 8.79
CA PHE A 65 -19.54 3.88 7.99
C PHE A 65 -18.48 3.62 6.93
N GLU A 66 -17.50 2.74 7.16
CA GLU A 66 -16.53 2.34 6.15
C GLU A 66 -17.18 1.57 4.99
N PHE A 67 -18.24 0.80 5.28
CA PHE A 67 -19.03 0.09 4.27
C PHE A 67 -19.85 1.05 3.40
N ILE A 68 -20.46 2.08 3.98
CA ILE A 68 -21.30 3.08 3.26
C ILE A 68 -20.46 4.22 2.65
N ALA A 69 -19.23 4.41 3.13
CA ALA A 69 -18.35 5.48 2.68
C ALA A 69 -18.10 5.50 1.17
N PRO A 70 -17.88 4.37 0.45
CA PRO A 70 -17.70 4.37 -0.99
C PRO A 70 -18.87 4.99 -1.74
N GLU A 71 -20.10 4.65 -1.38
CA GLU A 71 -21.32 5.16 -2.02
C GLU A 71 -21.51 6.64 -1.72
N ILE A 72 -21.40 7.05 -0.46
CA ILE A 72 -21.48 8.47 -0.10
C ILE A 72 -20.41 9.26 -0.85
N GLN A 73 -19.20 8.72 -0.96
CA GLN A 73 -18.11 9.38 -1.64
C GLN A 73 -18.36 9.46 -3.15
N GLN A 74 -18.74 8.36 -3.79
CA GLN A 74 -19.02 8.31 -5.22
C GLN A 74 -20.12 9.29 -5.65
N TYR A 75 -21.16 9.48 -4.82
CA TYR A 75 -22.29 10.34 -5.17
C TYR A 75 -22.21 11.76 -4.62
N PHE A 76 -21.47 11.99 -3.53
CA PHE A 76 -21.41 13.29 -2.86
C PHE A 76 -20.00 13.89 -2.72
N ILE A 77 -18.91 13.12 -2.82
CA ILE A 77 -17.52 13.57 -2.54
C ILE A 77 -16.53 12.91 -3.52
N GLU A 78 -16.25 13.55 -4.64
CA GLU A 78 -15.67 12.90 -5.83
C GLU A 78 -14.19 12.41 -5.76
N ARG A 79 -13.45 12.59 -4.64
CA ARG A 79 -11.96 12.48 -4.66
C ARG A 79 -11.35 11.47 -3.65
N HIS A 80 -10.73 10.40 -4.15
CA HIS A 80 -9.97 9.41 -3.35
C HIS A 80 -8.47 9.74 -3.19
N THR A 81 -7.99 10.70 -3.98
CA THR A 81 -6.61 11.21 -3.96
C THR A 81 -6.37 12.18 -2.80
N ASP A 82 -7.43 12.75 -2.23
CA ASP A 82 -7.35 13.72 -1.16
C ASP A 82 -7.01 13.06 0.18
N GLY A 83 -6.06 13.66 0.92
CA GLY A 83 -5.65 13.24 2.25
C GLY A 83 -4.19 13.58 2.56
N ARG A 84 -3.92 14.15 3.73
CA ARG A 84 -2.56 14.41 4.24
C ARG A 84 -2.33 13.66 5.56
N PRO A 85 -1.14 13.07 5.79
CA PRO A 85 0.01 12.95 4.88
C PRO A 85 -0.14 11.84 3.84
N PHE A 86 -1.08 10.91 4.02
CA PHE A 86 -1.34 9.81 3.08
C PHE A 86 -2.78 9.83 2.58
N SER A 87 -2.96 9.65 1.26
CA SER A 87 -4.27 9.55 0.64
C SER A 87 -5.00 8.28 1.10
N ARG A 88 -6.32 8.23 0.90
CA ARG A 88 -7.09 7.01 1.18
C ARG A 88 -6.59 5.85 0.33
N GLN A 89 -6.27 6.10 -0.95
CA GLN A 89 -5.73 5.10 -1.86
C GLN A 89 -4.43 4.48 -1.32
N GLN A 90 -3.50 5.30 -0.80
CA GLN A 90 -2.26 4.82 -0.21
C GLN A 90 -2.51 3.96 1.05
N ARG A 91 -3.42 4.40 1.92
CA ARG A 91 -3.78 3.63 3.12
C ARG A 91 -4.46 2.31 2.76
N ALA A 92 -5.38 2.32 1.80
CA ALA A 92 -6.05 1.12 1.31
C ALA A 92 -5.03 0.12 0.74
N LEU A 93 -4.10 0.59 -0.10
CA LEU A 93 -3.02 -0.23 -0.64
C LEU A 93 -2.19 -0.88 0.48
N ALA A 94 -1.81 -0.11 1.50
CA ALA A 94 -1.07 -0.63 2.64
C ALA A 94 -1.85 -1.71 3.40
N TYR A 95 -3.16 -1.50 3.65
CA TYR A 95 -4.01 -2.49 4.33
C TYR A 95 -4.21 -3.77 3.50
N THR A 96 -4.42 -3.64 2.20
CA THR A 96 -4.62 -4.75 1.26
C THR A 96 -3.37 -5.64 1.21
N ARG A 97 -2.19 -5.01 1.07
CA ARG A 97 -0.89 -5.71 1.14
C ARG A 97 -0.65 -6.37 2.50
N ALA A 98 -0.94 -5.67 3.60
CA ALA A 98 -0.78 -6.22 4.95
C ALA A 98 -1.68 -7.45 5.21
N LYS A 99 -2.83 -7.52 4.53
CA LYS A 99 -3.75 -8.65 4.59
C LYS A 99 -3.43 -9.76 3.57
N ASN A 100 -2.37 -9.61 2.77
CA ASN A 100 -1.99 -10.52 1.70
C ASN A 100 -3.15 -10.87 0.74
N VAL A 101 -3.94 -9.86 0.40
CA VAL A 101 -5.02 -9.94 -0.61
C VAL A 101 -4.61 -9.16 -1.85
N SER A 102 -5.21 -9.48 -3.00
CA SER A 102 -4.88 -8.86 -4.29
C SER A 102 -4.96 -7.32 -4.21
N ASP A 103 -3.88 -6.65 -4.57
CA ASP A 103 -3.76 -5.20 -4.64
C ASP A 103 -3.89 -4.64 -6.06
N THR A 104 -4.28 -5.48 -7.02
CA THR A 104 -4.46 -5.09 -8.42
C THR A 104 -5.63 -4.12 -8.56
N VAL A 105 -5.36 -2.95 -9.14
CA VAL A 105 -6.36 -1.96 -9.54
C VAL A 105 -6.45 -1.88 -11.07
N PRO A 106 -7.61 -1.56 -11.65
CA PRO A 106 -7.75 -1.36 -13.08
C PRO A 106 -6.79 -0.28 -13.60
N PHE A 107 -6.35 -0.44 -14.85
CA PHE A 107 -5.45 0.50 -15.51
C PHE A 107 -6.14 1.85 -15.71
N GLY A 108 -5.53 2.93 -15.23
CA GLY A 108 -6.03 4.30 -15.33
C GLY A 108 -5.40 5.21 -14.28
N THR A 109 -5.43 6.52 -14.52
CA THR A 109 -5.00 7.52 -13.54
C THR A 109 -6.21 8.25 -12.97
N GLN A 110 -6.26 8.38 -11.64
CA GLN A 110 -7.20 9.27 -10.93
C GLN A 110 -6.54 10.62 -10.60
N LEU A 111 -5.26 10.80 -10.94
CA LEU A 111 -4.54 12.05 -10.72
C LEU A 111 -4.97 13.07 -11.77
N ASP A 112 -5.06 14.33 -11.33
CA ASP A 112 -5.21 15.45 -12.25
C ASP A 112 -3.89 15.70 -12.97
N ILE A 113 -3.80 15.23 -14.22
CA ILE A 113 -2.60 15.36 -15.08
C ILE A 113 -2.28 16.80 -15.48
N ASN A 114 -3.21 17.73 -15.23
CA ASN A 114 -3.04 19.16 -15.49
C ASN A 114 -2.71 19.95 -14.23
N ALA A 115 -2.70 19.31 -13.05
CA ALA A 115 -2.27 19.95 -11.83
C ALA A 115 -0.80 20.39 -11.93
N MET A 116 -0.48 21.52 -11.31
CA MET A 116 0.89 22.06 -11.29
C MET A 116 1.89 21.10 -10.63
N GLU A 117 1.41 20.27 -9.69
CA GLU A 117 2.20 19.29 -8.92
C GLU A 117 2.35 17.94 -9.65
N TYR A 118 1.65 17.75 -10.78
CA TYR A 118 1.73 16.51 -11.53
C TYR A 118 3.00 16.48 -12.40
N GLU A 119 3.93 15.60 -12.05
CA GLU A 119 5.14 15.36 -12.81
C GLU A 119 4.89 14.29 -13.88
N GLY A 120 5.11 14.65 -15.15
CA GLY A 120 4.95 13.73 -16.26
C GLY A 120 5.67 14.18 -17.53
N ILE A 121 6.03 13.21 -18.37
CA ILE A 121 6.64 13.49 -19.67
C ILE A 121 5.54 13.84 -20.66
N ARG A 122 5.58 15.06 -21.21
CA ARG A 122 4.66 15.53 -22.26
C ARG A 122 5.36 15.47 -23.61
N HIS A 123 4.60 15.16 -24.65
CA HIS A 123 5.11 15.22 -26.02
C HIS A 123 5.43 16.68 -26.39
N SER A 124 6.60 16.90 -26.99
CA SER A 124 6.99 18.20 -27.54
C SER A 124 6.38 18.37 -28.93
N LEU A 125 5.67 19.48 -29.17
CA LEU A 125 5.21 19.87 -30.51
C LEU A 125 6.35 20.46 -31.37
N TYR A 126 7.47 20.84 -30.74
CA TYR A 126 8.66 21.31 -31.44
C TYR A 126 9.60 20.15 -31.72
N PRO A 127 10.08 19.99 -32.96
CA PRO A 127 11.05 18.97 -33.29
C PRO A 127 12.35 19.23 -32.52
N ALA A 128 12.85 18.21 -31.83
CA ALA A 128 14.17 18.23 -31.23
C ALA A 128 15.20 17.69 -32.24
N PRO A 129 16.46 18.17 -32.21
CA PRO A 129 17.52 17.55 -32.97
C PRO A 129 17.66 16.08 -32.56
N VAL A 130 17.70 15.18 -33.55
CA VAL A 130 17.92 13.75 -33.31
C VAL A 130 19.36 13.59 -32.84
N GLN A 131 19.53 13.03 -31.64
CA GLN A 131 20.87 12.72 -31.14
C GLN A 131 21.45 11.54 -31.92
N GLU A 132 22.68 11.69 -32.43
CA GLU A 132 23.40 10.61 -33.13
C GLU A 132 23.78 9.46 -32.19
N HIS A 133 23.95 9.76 -30.91
CA HIS A 133 24.34 8.81 -29.87
C HIS A 133 23.39 8.92 -28.67
N PRO A 134 23.00 7.78 -28.07
CA PRO A 134 22.19 7.80 -26.85
C PRO A 134 22.90 8.57 -25.74
N PRO A 135 22.17 9.39 -24.96
CA PRO A 135 22.76 10.15 -23.87
C PRO A 135 23.29 9.21 -22.78
N ARG A 136 24.44 9.59 -22.21
CA ARG A 136 25.10 8.86 -21.12
C ARG A 136 25.45 9.79 -19.97
N VAL A 137 25.61 9.20 -18.79
CA VAL A 137 26.06 9.87 -17.59
C VAL A 137 27.29 9.18 -17.03
N ARG A 138 28.34 9.97 -16.74
CA ARG A 138 29.53 9.47 -16.07
C ARG A 138 29.24 9.23 -14.60
N ILE A 139 29.38 7.99 -14.15
CA ILE A 139 29.30 7.57 -12.76
C ILE A 139 30.72 7.40 -12.21
N GLY A 140 31.03 8.07 -11.10
CA GLY A 140 32.31 7.99 -10.40
C GLY A 140 32.84 9.37 -10.00
N GLY A 141 33.15 9.55 -8.71
CA GLY A 141 33.73 10.79 -8.17
C GLY A 141 35.26 10.87 -8.30
N PRO A 142 35.90 11.88 -7.67
CA PRO A 142 37.36 12.09 -7.76
C PRO A 142 38.22 10.90 -7.31
N HIS A 143 37.69 10.06 -6.42
CA HIS A 143 38.38 8.87 -5.91
C HIS A 143 38.08 7.60 -6.72
N CYS A 144 37.24 7.67 -7.76
CA CYS A 144 36.91 6.52 -8.58
C CYS A 144 38.02 6.26 -9.60
N THR A 145 38.70 5.11 -9.47
CA THR A 145 39.79 4.73 -10.38
C THR A 145 39.28 4.22 -11.74
N ARG A 146 38.00 3.83 -11.83
CA ARG A 146 37.35 3.32 -13.04
C ARG A 146 35.94 3.89 -13.17
N PRO A 147 35.81 5.16 -13.61
CA PRO A 147 34.49 5.74 -13.88
C PRO A 147 33.78 4.99 -15.01
N TYR A 148 32.45 4.97 -14.96
CA TYR A 148 31.61 4.24 -15.91
C TYR A 148 30.67 5.20 -16.64
N GLU A 149 30.53 5.06 -17.96
CA GLU A 149 29.60 5.86 -18.77
C GLU A 149 28.28 5.11 -18.90
N ALA A 150 27.33 5.37 -17.98
CA ALA A 150 26.05 4.68 -17.95
C ALA A 150 25.08 5.24 -18.98
N SER A 151 24.29 4.36 -19.61
CA SER A 151 23.05 4.77 -20.29
C SER A 151 22.10 5.42 -19.28
N LEU A 152 21.23 6.33 -19.72
CA LEU A 152 20.17 6.86 -18.85
C LEU A 152 19.11 5.80 -18.50
N LEU A 153 18.92 4.80 -19.37
CA LEU A 153 18.01 3.68 -19.17
C LEU A 153 18.80 2.37 -19.16
N ASN A 154 18.64 1.58 -18.10
CA ASN A 154 19.33 0.32 -17.88
C ASN A 154 18.33 -0.73 -17.37
N ILE A 155 18.75 -2.00 -17.34
CA ILE A 155 17.91 -3.08 -16.81
C ILE A 155 17.95 -3.02 -15.28
N SER A 156 16.77 -2.89 -14.67
CA SER A 156 16.62 -2.82 -13.21
C SER A 156 16.99 -4.13 -12.52
N ALA A 157 17.22 -4.04 -11.21
CA ALA A 157 17.52 -5.16 -10.34
C ALA A 157 16.45 -6.27 -10.45
N MET A 158 16.84 -7.44 -10.94
CA MET A 158 15.95 -8.60 -10.98
C MET A 158 16.71 -9.86 -10.58
N SER A 159 16.38 -10.37 -9.39
CA SER A 159 17.12 -11.45 -8.75
C SER A 159 17.10 -12.75 -9.54
N PHE A 160 18.28 -13.35 -9.72
CA PHE A 160 18.40 -14.74 -10.08
C PHE A 160 17.71 -15.62 -9.01
N GLY A 161 16.79 -16.48 -9.43
CA GLY A 161 15.86 -17.20 -8.54
C GLY A 161 14.40 -16.75 -8.72
N SER A 162 14.18 -15.46 -8.95
CA SER A 162 12.87 -14.92 -9.38
C SER A 162 12.73 -14.96 -10.91
N LEU A 163 13.84 -14.84 -11.63
CA LEU A 163 13.92 -15.01 -13.08
C LEU A 163 14.58 -16.34 -13.46
N SER A 164 14.14 -16.90 -14.59
CA SER A 164 14.77 -18.09 -15.19
C SER A 164 16.14 -17.76 -15.77
N ALA A 165 17.00 -18.78 -15.91
CA ALA A 165 18.32 -18.63 -16.53
C ALA A 165 18.23 -18.01 -17.94
N ASN A 166 17.24 -18.44 -18.74
CA ASN A 166 17.01 -17.91 -20.08
C ASN A 166 16.64 -16.42 -20.08
N ALA A 167 15.88 -15.96 -19.07
CA ALA A 167 15.56 -14.54 -18.94
C ALA A 167 16.82 -13.71 -18.65
N VAL A 168 17.68 -14.17 -17.73
CA VAL A 168 18.95 -13.49 -17.40
C VAL A 168 19.87 -13.42 -18.62
N LEU A 169 20.00 -14.53 -19.37
CA LEU A 169 20.78 -14.57 -20.61
C LEU A 169 20.25 -13.57 -21.65
N ALA A 170 18.94 -13.56 -21.89
CA ALA A 170 18.30 -12.65 -22.84
C ALA A 170 18.50 -11.18 -22.44
N LEU A 171 18.37 -10.86 -21.15
CA LEU A 171 18.59 -9.53 -20.60
C LEU A 171 20.05 -9.08 -20.78
N ASN A 172 21.03 -9.93 -20.45
CA ASN A 172 22.44 -9.57 -20.64
C ASN A 172 22.82 -9.46 -22.13
N ALA A 173 22.26 -10.31 -22.99
CA ALA A 173 22.42 -10.16 -24.44
C ALA A 173 21.84 -8.83 -24.95
N GLY A 174 20.69 -8.40 -24.40
CA GLY A 174 20.09 -7.10 -24.66
C GLY A 174 20.98 -5.95 -24.19
N ALA A 175 21.50 -6.03 -22.96
CA ALA A 175 22.48 -5.10 -22.40
C ALA A 175 23.70 -4.92 -23.30
N LYS A 176 24.28 -6.03 -23.79
CA LYS A 176 25.40 -5.98 -24.72
C LYS A 176 25.07 -5.25 -26.02
N LYS A 177 23.91 -5.57 -26.62
CA LYS A 177 23.48 -4.97 -27.89
C LYS A 177 23.16 -3.48 -27.77
N GLY A 178 22.54 -3.08 -26.66
CA GLY A 178 22.14 -1.69 -26.42
C GLY A 178 23.19 -0.83 -25.71
N GLY A 179 24.29 -1.43 -25.23
CA GLY A 179 25.35 -0.73 -24.51
C GLY A 179 24.90 -0.19 -23.15
N PHE A 180 23.89 -0.76 -22.51
CA PHE A 180 23.46 -0.41 -21.16
C PHE A 180 23.79 -1.54 -20.20
N TYR A 181 23.82 -1.27 -18.89
CA TYR A 181 24.14 -2.33 -17.92
C TYR A 181 22.92 -3.18 -17.54
N HIS A 182 23.19 -4.36 -17.00
CA HIS A 182 22.23 -5.23 -16.34
C HIS A 182 22.52 -5.29 -14.83
N ASN A 183 21.54 -4.91 -14.00
CA ASN A 183 21.65 -5.07 -12.56
C ASN A 183 21.26 -6.48 -12.11
N THR A 184 22.14 -7.15 -11.35
CA THR A 184 21.96 -8.54 -10.90
C THR A 184 20.78 -8.78 -9.95
N GLY A 185 20.31 -7.74 -9.28
CA GLY A 185 19.41 -7.85 -8.13
C GLY A 185 20.05 -8.57 -6.93
N GLU A 186 19.19 -8.93 -5.97
CA GLU A 186 19.60 -9.50 -4.67
C GLU A 186 20.04 -10.97 -4.76
N GLY A 187 19.78 -11.63 -5.90
CA GLY A 187 20.15 -13.04 -6.12
C GLY A 187 21.64 -13.29 -6.38
N GLY A 188 22.45 -12.22 -6.40
CA GLY A 188 23.89 -12.29 -6.65
C GLY A 188 24.27 -12.41 -8.13
N LEU A 189 25.58 -12.37 -8.38
CA LEU A 189 26.16 -12.54 -9.71
C LEU A 189 26.27 -14.03 -10.05
N CYS A 190 25.90 -14.42 -11.27
CA CYS A 190 25.99 -15.80 -11.76
C CYS A 190 26.49 -15.85 -13.21
N ASP A 191 26.89 -17.04 -13.68
CA ASP A 191 27.47 -17.22 -15.02
C ASP A 191 26.56 -16.73 -16.15
N TYR A 192 25.24 -16.82 -15.96
CA TYR A 192 24.25 -16.33 -16.93
C TYR A 192 24.32 -14.80 -17.14
N HIS A 193 24.73 -14.04 -16.11
CA HIS A 193 24.94 -12.60 -16.24
C HIS A 193 26.21 -12.26 -17.03
N LEU A 194 27.20 -13.15 -17.05
CA LEU A 194 28.50 -12.91 -17.66
C LEU A 194 28.60 -13.47 -19.09
N HIS A 195 27.75 -14.44 -19.42
CA HIS A 195 27.82 -15.23 -20.65
C HIS A 195 27.90 -14.41 -21.95
N HIS A 196 27.10 -13.35 -22.08
CA HIS A 196 27.06 -12.53 -23.30
C HIS A 196 27.94 -11.27 -23.23
N GLY A 197 28.63 -11.04 -22.10
CA GLY A 197 29.57 -9.93 -21.93
C GLY A 197 28.94 -8.55 -22.00
N GLY A 198 27.63 -8.43 -21.72
CA GLY A 198 26.98 -7.15 -21.43
C GLY A 198 27.46 -6.61 -20.09
N ASP A 199 27.51 -5.28 -19.95
CA ASP A 199 27.94 -4.64 -18.71
C ASP A 199 27.01 -5.05 -17.55
N VAL A 200 27.58 -5.27 -16.37
CA VAL A 200 26.83 -5.71 -15.19
C VAL A 200 27.09 -4.75 -14.04
N VAL A 201 26.02 -4.40 -13.32
CA VAL A 201 26.10 -3.72 -12.03
C VAL A 201 25.68 -4.70 -10.96
N TRP A 202 26.55 -4.94 -9.99
CA TRP A 202 26.26 -5.81 -8.88
C TRP A 202 25.54 -5.04 -7.78
N GLN A 203 24.36 -5.52 -7.38
CA GLN A 203 23.66 -5.04 -6.19
C GLN A 203 24.22 -5.75 -4.95
N ILE A 204 24.66 -4.94 -3.99
CA ILE A 204 25.22 -5.35 -2.69
C ILE A 204 24.26 -4.90 -1.59
#